data_AF-A0A2N3IKV7-F1
#
_entry.id   AF-A0A2N3IKV7-F1
#
_cell.length_a   1.000
_cell.length_b   1.000
_cell.length_c   1.000
_cell.angle_alpha   90.00
_cell.angle_beta   90.00
_cell.angle_gamma   90.00
#
_symmetry.space_group_name_H-M   'P 1'
#
loop_
_entity.id
_entity.type
_entity.pdbx_description
1 polymer ?
#
loop_
_entity_poly.entity_id
_entity_poly.type
_entity_poly.pdbx_seq_one_letter_code
_entity_poly.pdbx_strand_id
1 'polypeptide(L)'
;MSSYAVTSPLIPDEPVKPVQTLSVAKIVESYQKSFGIDVQSYFRNLQEIQIWEGENSLLNFYFPTIAGDEKFYAEISQKYVGYYQTWKWEHEIARQFVKKQQKVLEIGCGNGYFLEKIKADKCAEVWG
;
A
#
# COMPACT_ATOMS: atom_id res chain seq x y z
N MET A 1 -14.29 -27.29 0.70
CA MET A 1 -13.56 -26.01 0.57
C MET A 1 -13.22 -25.57 1.97
N SER A 2 -11.93 -25.42 2.30
CA SER A 2 -11.53 -24.97 3.64
C SER A 2 -11.93 -23.50 3.78
N SER A 3 -12.92 -23.20 4.63
CA SER A 3 -13.24 -21.82 5.00
C SER A 3 -12.10 -21.31 5.87
N TYR A 4 -11.21 -20.48 5.32
CA TYR A 4 -10.23 -19.78 6.14
C TYR A 4 -10.99 -18.88 7.12
N ALA A 5 -10.69 -18.99 8.42
CA ALA A 5 -11.20 -18.07 9.42
C ALA A 5 -10.63 -16.67 9.15
N VAL A 6 -11.49 -15.65 9.20
CA VAL A 6 -11.06 -14.25 9.04
C VAL A 6 -10.50 -13.78 10.38
N THR A 7 -9.28 -13.27 10.39
CA THR A 7 -8.59 -12.79 11.59
C THR A 7 -8.11 -11.36 11.38
N SER A 8 -8.10 -10.56 12.45
CA SER A 8 -7.52 -9.22 12.39
C SER A 8 -6.01 -9.27 12.11
N PRO A 9 -5.48 -8.39 11.25
CA PRO A 9 -4.04 -8.29 10.99
C PRO A 9 -3.29 -7.51 12.08
N LEU A 10 -4.00 -6.87 13.02
CA LEU A 10 -3.39 -5.98 14.02
C LEU A 10 -3.43 -6.55 15.43
N ILE A 11 -4.58 -7.05 15.88
CA ILE A 11 -4.76 -7.63 17.22
C ILE A 11 -5.10 -9.11 17.07
N PRO A 12 -4.23 -10.02 17.55
CA PRO A 12 -4.55 -11.44 17.58
C PRO A 12 -5.87 -11.69 18.33
N ASP A 13 -6.70 -12.57 17.78
CA ASP A 13 -7.95 -13.05 18.37
C ASP A 13 -9.01 -11.99 18.71
N GLU A 14 -8.88 -10.75 18.22
CA GLU A 14 -9.99 -9.78 18.36
C GLU A 14 -11.20 -10.22 17.52
N PRO A 15 -12.44 -9.99 18.00
CA PRO A 15 -13.63 -10.19 17.19
C PRO A 15 -13.59 -9.30 15.94
N VAL A 16 -14.00 -9.85 14.81
CA VAL A 16 -14.10 -9.14 13.53
C VAL A 16 -15.49 -9.31 12.94
N LYS A 17 -15.99 -8.26 12.29
CA LYS A 17 -17.30 -8.26 11.63
C LYS A 17 -17.19 -7.84 10.15
N PRO A 18 -18.01 -8.39 9.25
CA PRO A 18 -18.02 -7.95 7.86
C PRO A 18 -18.67 -6.55 7.76
N VAL A 19 -18.09 -5.68 6.94
CA VAL A 19 -18.55 -4.30 6.72
C VAL A 19 -19.11 -4.13 5.32
N GLN A 20 -18.40 -4.64 4.30
CA GLN A 20 -18.76 -4.43 2.91
C GLN A 20 -18.27 -5.56 2.02
N THR A 21 -19.01 -5.82 0.94
CA THR A 21 -18.58 -6.70 -0.15
C THR A 21 -18.38 -5.88 -1.43
N LEU A 22 -17.26 -6.09 -2.09
CA LEU A 22 -16.85 -5.45 -3.33
C LEU A 22 -16.82 -6.47 -4.47
N SER A 23 -17.39 -6.12 -5.62
CA SER A 23 -17.31 -6.95 -6.81
C SER A 23 -15.94 -6.81 -7.48
N VAL A 24 -15.28 -7.93 -7.75
CA VAL A 24 -14.01 -7.96 -8.48
C VAL A 24 -14.17 -7.35 -9.88
N ALA A 25 -15.27 -7.66 -10.58
CA ALA A 25 -15.53 -7.10 -11.90
C ALA A 25 -15.55 -5.56 -11.89
N LYS A 26 -16.16 -4.94 -10.87
CA LYS A 26 -16.16 -3.48 -10.71
C LYS A 26 -14.78 -2.91 -10.40
N ILE A 27 -13.97 -3.63 -9.61
CA ILE A 27 -12.58 -3.21 -9.32
C ILE A 27 -11.76 -3.23 -10.61
N VAL A 28 -11.84 -4.32 -11.38
CA VAL A 28 -11.14 -4.49 -12.67
C VAL A 28 -11.54 -3.39 -13.65
N GLU A 29 -12.85 -3.13 -13.79
CA GLU A 29 -13.36 -2.04 -14.63
C GLU A 29 -12.81 -0.67 -14.18
N SER A 30 -12.77 -0.41 -12.87
CA SER A 30 -12.30 0.87 -12.32
C SER A 30 -10.82 1.11 -12.60
N TYR A 31 -9.98 0.09 -12.47
CA TYR A 31 -8.55 0.16 -12.80
C TYR A 31 -8.33 0.36 -14.30
N GLN A 32 -9.06 -0.38 -15.13
CA GLN A 32 -8.98 -0.23 -16.58
C GLN A 32 -9.40 1.18 -17.02
N LYS A 33 -10.48 1.73 -16.45
CA LYS A 33 -10.98 3.06 -16.80
C LYS A 33 -10.07 4.20 -16.31
N SER A 34 -9.53 4.08 -15.09
CA SER A 34 -8.80 5.18 -14.45
C SER A 34 -7.32 5.19 -14.80
N PHE A 35 -6.73 4.02 -15.03
CA PHE A 35 -5.29 3.84 -15.21
C PHE A 35 -4.93 3.06 -16.47
N GLY A 36 -5.88 2.45 -17.18
CA GLY A 36 -5.60 1.59 -18.33
C GLY A 36 -4.81 0.33 -17.95
N ILE A 37 -5.03 -0.19 -16.73
CA ILE A 37 -4.34 -1.38 -16.19
C ILE A 37 -5.36 -2.50 -16.02
N ASP A 38 -5.01 -3.68 -16.54
CA ASP A 38 -5.74 -4.91 -16.25
C ASP A 38 -5.20 -5.54 -14.98
N VAL A 39 -6.09 -5.72 -14.00
CA VAL A 39 -5.79 -6.31 -12.69
C VAL A 39 -6.49 -7.66 -12.48
N GLN A 40 -7.18 -8.20 -13.50
CA GLN A 40 -7.96 -9.45 -13.39
C GLN A 40 -7.13 -10.61 -12.84
N SER A 41 -5.86 -10.74 -13.26
CA SER A 41 -4.99 -11.85 -12.85
C SER A 41 -4.71 -11.90 -11.35
N TYR A 42 -4.75 -10.75 -10.64
CA TYR A 42 -4.49 -10.70 -9.19
C TYR A 42 -5.63 -11.31 -8.37
N PHE A 43 -6.84 -11.32 -8.92
CA PHE A 43 -8.03 -11.86 -8.25
C PHE A 43 -8.21 -13.37 -8.48
N ARG A 44 -7.42 -13.99 -9.35
CA ARG A 44 -7.53 -15.43 -9.71
C ARG A 44 -8.98 -15.77 -10.09
N ASN A 45 -9.68 -16.55 -9.25
CA ASN A 45 -11.06 -16.97 -9.45
C ASN A 45 -12.05 -16.25 -8.50
N LEU A 46 -11.60 -15.24 -7.76
CA LEU A 46 -12.45 -14.48 -6.84
C LEU A 46 -13.44 -13.64 -7.64
N GLN A 47 -14.71 -13.67 -7.22
CA GLN A 47 -15.76 -12.80 -7.74
C GLN A 47 -15.97 -11.57 -6.85
N GLU A 48 -15.57 -11.68 -5.58
CA GLU A 48 -15.80 -10.68 -4.56
C GLU A 48 -14.62 -10.58 -3.60
N ILE A 49 -14.43 -9.38 -3.04
CA ILE A 49 -13.52 -9.08 -1.93
C ILE A 49 -14.34 -8.43 -0.83
N GLN A 50 -14.07 -8.77 0.42
CA GLN A 50 -14.78 -8.21 1.57
C GLN A 50 -13.90 -7.22 2.32
N ILE A 51 -14.54 -6.24 2.94
CA ILE A 51 -13.95 -5.38 3.97
C ILE A 51 -14.51 -5.84 5.30
N TRP A 52 -13.61 -6.08 6.26
CA TRP A 52 -13.92 -6.47 7.63
C TRP A 52 -13.39 -5.41 8.59
N GLU A 53 -13.97 -5.31 9.78
CA GLU A 53 -13.57 -4.40 10.83
C GLU A 53 -13.29 -5.16 12.13
N GLY A 54 -12.16 -4.85 12.78
CA GLY A 54 -11.87 -5.30 14.14
C GLY A 54 -12.75 -4.56 15.16
N GLU A 55 -13.43 -5.28 16.05
CA GLU A 55 -14.35 -4.65 17.01
C GLU A 55 -13.63 -3.86 18.12
N ASN A 56 -12.37 -4.19 18.42
CA ASN A 56 -11.58 -3.48 19.41
C ASN A 56 -10.71 -2.40 18.77
N SER A 57 -10.00 -2.74 17.69
CA SER A 57 -9.09 -1.82 16.99
C SER A 57 -9.80 -0.81 16.09
N LEU A 58 -11.03 -1.11 15.66
CA LEU A 58 -11.77 -0.40 14.61
C LEU A 58 -11.01 -0.36 13.27
N LEU A 59 -10.01 -1.23 13.09
CA LEU A 59 -9.24 -1.33 11.86
C LEU A 59 -10.09 -1.97 10.78
N ASN A 60 -10.27 -1.28 9.65
CA ASN A 60 -10.84 -1.84 8.44
C ASN A 60 -9.74 -2.51 7.59
N PHE A 61 -9.99 -3.73 7.12
CA PHE A 61 -9.04 -4.49 6.30
C PHE A 61 -9.74 -5.35 5.23
N TYR A 62 -9.02 -5.64 4.15
CA TYR A 62 -9.52 -6.46 3.04
C TYR A 62 -9.31 -7.96 3.28
N PHE A 63 -10.30 -8.77 2.94
CA PHE A 63 -10.22 -10.23 2.95
C PHE A 63 -10.88 -10.84 1.68
N PRO A 64 -10.24 -11.83 1.03
CA PRO A 64 -8.88 -12.30 1.27
C PRO A 64 -7.85 -11.19 0.93
N THR A 65 -6.70 -11.23 1.59
CA THR A 65 -5.62 -10.30 1.30
C THR A 65 -5.02 -10.61 -0.08
N ILE A 66 -4.94 -9.59 -0.93
CA ILE A 66 -4.32 -9.66 -2.25
C ILE A 66 -3.16 -8.67 -2.26
N ALA A 67 -1.96 -9.15 -2.55
CA ALA A 67 -0.78 -8.33 -2.73
C ALA A 67 -0.57 -8.03 -4.21
N GLY A 68 -0.21 -6.79 -4.53
CA GLY A 68 0.38 -6.45 -5.83
C GLY A 68 1.78 -7.04 -5.92
N ASP A 69 2.15 -7.53 -7.10
CA ASP A 69 3.51 -7.96 -7.40
C ASP A 69 4.34 -6.81 -7.98
N GLU A 70 5.61 -7.09 -8.29
CA GLU A 70 6.51 -6.12 -8.93
C GLU A 70 5.93 -5.55 -10.23
N LYS A 71 5.26 -6.39 -11.03
CA LYS A 71 4.66 -5.99 -12.30
C LYS A 71 3.54 -4.98 -12.09
N PHE A 72 2.66 -5.20 -11.11
CA PHE A 72 1.61 -4.25 -10.74
C PHE A 72 2.20 -2.87 -10.42
N TYR A 73 3.19 -2.84 -9.51
CA TYR A 73 3.81 -1.59 -9.07
C TYR A 73 4.57 -0.89 -10.20
N ALA A 74 5.25 -1.63 -11.07
CA ALA A 74 5.89 -1.09 -12.26
C ALA A 74 4.87 -0.46 -13.22
N GLU A 75 3.80 -1.17 -13.56
CA GLU A 75 2.78 -0.67 -14.49
C GLU A 75 2.05 0.57 -13.97
N ILE A 76 1.64 0.58 -12.69
CA ILE A 76 0.94 1.72 -12.12
C ILE A 76 1.84 2.95 -12.02
N SER A 77 3.12 2.76 -11.71
CA SER A 77 4.09 3.85 -11.66
C SER A 77 4.32 4.50 -13.04
N GLN A 78 4.22 3.74 -14.12
CA GLN A 78 4.39 4.21 -15.48
C GLN A 78 3.13 4.91 -16.02
N LYS A 79 1.94 4.37 -15.70
CA LYS A 79 0.67 4.86 -16.27
C LYS A 79 0.05 6.00 -15.47
N TYR A 80 0.30 6.08 -14.17
CA TYR A 80 -0.26 7.14 -13.32
C TYR A 80 0.76 8.26 -13.08
N VAL A 81 0.60 9.36 -13.80
CA VAL A 81 1.41 10.58 -13.64
C VAL A 81 1.25 11.10 -12.21
N GLY A 82 2.32 11.00 -11.41
CA GLY A 82 2.33 11.41 -10.01
C GLY A 82 2.24 10.28 -8.99
N TYR A 83 2.32 9.00 -9.42
CA TYR A 83 2.41 7.87 -8.48
C TYR A 83 3.59 8.03 -7.49
N TYR A 84 4.77 8.38 -8.02
CA TYR A 84 5.96 8.74 -7.24
C TYR A 84 6.28 10.23 -7.39
N GLN A 85 5.53 11.08 -6.68
CA GLN A 85 5.89 12.49 -6.59
C GLN A 85 7.28 12.66 -6.00
N THR A 86 8.08 13.55 -6.59
CA THR A 86 9.46 13.84 -6.18
C THR A 86 9.54 14.38 -4.75
N TRP A 87 8.55 15.15 -4.33
CA TRP A 87 8.48 15.66 -2.97
C TRP A 87 7.03 15.83 -2.54
N LYS A 88 6.68 15.26 -1.38
CA LYS A 88 5.35 15.39 -0.78
C LYS A 88 5.43 16.22 0.51
N TRP A 89 4.29 16.71 1.00
CA TRP A 89 4.27 17.51 2.24
C TRP A 89 4.72 16.68 3.46
N GLU A 90 4.45 15.37 3.46
CA GLU A 90 4.93 14.44 4.49
C GLU A 90 6.45 14.38 4.54
N HIS A 91 7.14 14.53 3.41
CA HIS A 91 8.61 14.58 3.35
C HIS A 91 9.15 15.80 4.09
N GLU A 92 8.48 16.95 3.99
CA GLU A 92 8.94 18.16 4.71
C GLU A 92 8.82 17.99 6.22
N ILE A 93 7.76 17.31 6.68
CA ILE A 93 7.59 16.99 8.10
C ILE A 93 8.64 15.97 8.54
N ALA A 94 8.80 14.86 7.81
CA ALA A 94 9.76 13.80 8.14
C ALA A 94 11.20 14.33 8.20
N ARG A 95 11.58 15.22 7.28
CA ARG A 95 12.92 15.85 7.22
C ARG A 95 13.29 16.62 8.49
N GLN A 96 12.32 17.11 9.25
CA GLN A 96 12.57 17.83 10.50
C GLN A 96 13.06 16.89 11.62
N PHE A 97 12.68 15.62 11.58
CA PHE A 97 13.10 14.62 12.56
C PHE A 97 14.49 14.04 12.27
N VAL A 98 14.96 14.12 11.02
CA VAL A 98 16.30 13.66 10.64
C VAL A 98 17.36 14.69 11.03
N LYS A 99 18.24 14.31 11.94
CA LYS A 99 19.41 15.08 12.37
C LYS A 99 20.61 14.80 11.47
N LYS A 100 21.60 15.69 11.54
CA LYS A 100 22.83 15.53 10.76
C LYS A 100 23.55 14.22 11.14
N GLN A 101 24.16 13.57 10.15
CA GLN A 101 25.01 12.37 10.31
C GLN A 101 24.28 11.14 10.91
N GLN A 102 22.94 11.12 10.87
CA GLN A 102 22.19 9.93 11.25
C GLN A 102 22.21 8.87 10.15
N LYS A 103 21.86 7.64 10.55
CA LYS A 103 21.56 6.51 9.68
C LYS A 103 20.05 6.48 9.44
N VAL A 104 19.61 6.49 8.19
CA VAL A 104 18.18 6.58 7.80
C VAL A 104 17.83 5.44 6.86
N LEU A 105 16.83 4.63 7.22
CA LEU A 105 16.21 3.61 6.37
C LEU A 105 14.81 4.08 5.97
N GLU A 106 14.50 4.08 4.69
CA GLU A 106 13.14 4.33 4.18
C GLU A 106 12.55 3.03 3.62
N ILE A 107 11.47 2.54 4.24
CA ILE A 107 10.77 1.34 3.76
C ILE A 107 9.77 1.74 2.67
N GLY A 108 9.92 1.16 1.48
CA GLY A 108 9.06 1.50 0.33
C GLY A 108 9.43 2.84 -0.31
N CYS A 109 10.73 3.12 -0.44
CA CYS A 109 11.26 4.41 -0.90
C CYS A 109 10.94 4.76 -2.38
N GLY A 110 10.41 3.82 -3.16
CA GLY A 110 10.21 4.00 -4.60
C GLY A 110 11.52 4.42 -5.27
N ASN A 111 11.50 5.56 -5.97
CA ASN A 111 12.69 6.13 -6.61
C ASN A 111 13.74 6.73 -5.63
N GLY A 112 13.47 6.76 -4.32
CA GLY A 112 14.43 7.23 -3.31
C GLY A 112 14.58 8.75 -3.21
N TYR A 113 13.67 9.55 -3.78
CA TYR A 113 13.78 11.01 -3.80
C TYR A 113 13.87 11.64 -2.40
N PHE A 114 13.23 11.05 -1.39
CA PHE A 114 13.36 11.50 -0.01
C PHE A 114 14.79 11.28 0.49
N LEU A 115 15.34 10.07 0.34
CA LEU A 115 16.72 9.74 0.73
C LEU A 115 17.77 10.60 0.04
N GLU A 116 17.62 10.88 -1.27
CA GLU A 116 18.52 11.75 -2.02
C GLU A 116 18.64 13.14 -1.37
N LYS A 117 17.50 13.74 -1.03
CA LYS A 117 17.44 15.05 -0.38
C LYS A 117 17.92 15.02 1.07
N ILE A 118 17.61 13.97 1.82
CA ILE A 118 18.12 13.79 3.19
C ILE A 118 19.64 13.66 3.21
N LYS A 119 20.22 12.87 2.30
CA LYS A 119 21.66 12.72 2.15
C LYS A 119 22.34 14.06 1.88
N ALA A 120 21.77 14.87 0.98
CA ALA A 120 22.28 16.20 0.64
C ALA A 120 22.16 17.21 1.80
N ASP A 121 20.98 17.31 2.43
CA ASP A 121 20.69 18.34 3.44
C ASP A 121 21.34 18.05 4.81
N LYS A 122 21.45 16.77 5.18
CA LYS A 122 21.81 16.34 6.53
C LYS A 122 23.14 15.61 6.61
N CYS A 123 23.81 15.36 5.48
CA CYS A 123 25.01 14.51 5.42
C CYS A 123 24.75 13.15 6.13
N ALA A 124 23.56 12.59 5.94
CA ALA A 124 23.13 11.34 6.54
C ALA A 124 23.59 10.15 5.69
N GLU A 125 23.79 9.01 6.34
CA GLU A 125 23.92 7.72 5.68
C GLU A 125 22.51 7.16 5.43
N VAL A 126 22.21 6.75 4.19
CA VAL A 126 20.84 6.44 3.75
C VAL A 126 20.75 5.07 3.08
N TRP A 127 19.66 4.34 3.32
CA TRP A 127 19.30 3.07 2.69
C TRP A 127 17.80 3.03 2.36
N GLY A 128 17.45 2.30 1.30
CA GLY A 128 16.07 2.05 0.86
C GLY A 128 15.90 0.62 0.40
#